data_AF-A0A8J2ZAQ0-F1
#
_entry.id   AF-A0A8J2ZAQ0-F1
#
_cell.length_a   1.000
_cell.length_b   1.000
_cell.length_c   1.000
_cell.angle_alpha   90.00
_cell.angle_beta   90.00
_cell.angle_gamma   90.00
#
_symmetry.space_group_name_H-M   'P 1'
#
loop_
_entity.id
_entity.type
_entity.pdbx_description
1 polymer ?
#
loop_
_entity_poly.entity_id
_entity_poly.type
_entity_poly.pdbx_seq_one_letter_code
_entity_poly.pdbx_strand_id
1 'polypeptide(L)'
;MEAPRDHVAALLCAEVFAARVHGTHRRKGAAEEPHVNRVLEVAEILAAHGAPPEAQIAALLHDTVEDSGDDPQPVALDRLAAEFGERVAAIVAEVADDKSLPKETRKALQIRHANGRSDAAKQIKLADKISNLRAITASPPRGWDHARRLE
;
A
#
# COMPACT_ATOMS: atom_id res chain seq x y z
N MET A 1 -23.63 -19.65 4.81
CA MET A 1 -22.46 -19.17 5.55
C MET A 1 -21.26 -19.64 4.73
N GLU A 2 -20.77 -18.75 3.88
CA GLU A 2 -19.70 -19.06 2.93
C GLU A 2 -18.43 -19.42 3.72
N ALA A 3 -17.80 -20.54 3.39
CA ALA A 3 -16.57 -20.94 4.08
C ALA A 3 -15.54 -19.80 3.95
N PRO A 4 -14.78 -19.46 5.01
CA PRO A 4 -13.70 -18.51 4.86
C PRO A 4 -12.79 -19.02 3.74
N ARG A 5 -12.52 -18.19 2.72
CA ARG A 5 -11.42 -18.48 1.80
C ARG A 5 -10.20 -18.80 2.65
N ASP A 6 -9.51 -19.88 2.32
CA ASP A 6 -8.21 -20.19 2.92
C ASP A 6 -7.36 -18.91 2.90
N HIS A 7 -7.00 -18.42 4.09
CA HIS A 7 -6.29 -17.15 4.25
C HIS A 7 -4.98 -17.15 3.46
N VAL A 8 -4.29 -18.30 3.41
CA VAL A 8 -3.06 -18.45 2.63
C VAL A 8 -3.35 -18.30 1.15
N ALA A 9 -4.42 -18.93 0.65
CA ALA A 9 -4.82 -18.78 -0.75
C ALA A 9 -5.20 -17.33 -1.08
N ALA A 10 -5.90 -16.63 -0.17
CA ALA A 10 -6.26 -15.23 -0.36
C ALA A 10 -5.03 -14.30 -0.40
N LEU A 11 -4.03 -14.54 0.46
CA LEU A 11 -2.75 -13.82 0.44
C LEU A 11 -2.01 -14.03 -0.88
N LEU A 12 -1.88 -15.28 -1.34
CA LEU A 12 -1.21 -15.60 -2.61
C LEU A 12 -1.92 -14.95 -3.81
N CYS A 13 -3.26 -14.95 -3.81
CA CYS A 13 -4.04 -14.26 -4.84
C CYS A 13 -3.78 -12.74 -4.83
N ALA A 14 -3.75 -12.12 -3.66
CA ALA A 14 -3.50 -10.68 -3.51
C ALA A 14 -2.05 -10.31 -3.89
N GLU A 15 -1.08 -11.15 -3.53
CA GLU A 15 0.32 -11.00 -3.93
C GLU A 15 0.47 -11.05 -5.45
N VAL A 16 -0.09 -12.06 -6.10
CA VAL A 16 -0.03 -12.19 -7.58
C VAL A 16 -0.72 -11.01 -8.25
N PHE A 17 -1.85 -10.54 -7.70
CA PHE A 17 -2.54 -9.36 -8.18
C PHE A 17 -1.65 -8.12 -8.09
N ALA A 18 -1.10 -7.83 -6.91
CA ALA A 18 -0.24 -6.68 -6.67
C ALA A 18 1.03 -6.72 -7.52
N ALA A 19 1.63 -7.91 -7.70
CA ALA A 19 2.79 -8.10 -8.56
C ALA A 19 2.49 -7.79 -10.04
N ARG A 20 1.29 -8.11 -10.52
CA ARG A 20 0.86 -7.77 -11.90
C ARG A 20 0.67 -6.27 -12.06
N VAL A 21 0.02 -5.62 -11.10
CA VAL A 21 -0.19 -4.15 -11.11
C VAL A 21 1.15 -3.42 -11.01
N HIS A 22 2.07 -3.88 -10.16
CA HIS A 22 3.34 -3.21 -9.90
C HIS A 22 4.53 -3.75 -10.69
N GLY A 23 4.30 -4.55 -11.74
CA GLY A 23 5.38 -5.24 -12.48
C GLY A 23 6.37 -4.28 -13.17
N THR A 24 5.87 -3.15 -13.67
CA THR A 24 6.68 -2.09 -14.31
C THR A 24 7.05 -0.96 -13.34
N HIS A 25 6.38 -0.87 -12.20
CA HIS A 25 6.61 0.16 -11.19
C HIS A 25 7.95 -0.04 -10.47
N ARG A 26 8.63 1.07 -10.18
CA ARG A 26 9.93 1.10 -9.49
C ARG A 26 9.91 2.11 -8.35
N ARG A 27 10.61 1.78 -7.25
CA ARG A 27 10.84 2.73 -6.15
C ARG A 27 11.75 3.85 -6.64
N LYS A 28 11.59 5.03 -6.04
CA LYS A 28 12.30 6.27 -6.45
C LYS A 28 13.76 6.34 -5.99
N GLY A 29 14.22 5.35 -5.23
CA GLY A 29 15.60 5.27 -4.74
C GLY A 29 16.61 5.07 -5.87
N ALA A 30 17.88 5.39 -5.64
CA ALA A 30 18.96 5.19 -6.63
C ALA A 30 19.08 3.75 -7.15
N ALA A 31 18.71 2.74 -6.33
CA ALA A 31 18.69 1.33 -6.69
C ALA A 31 17.50 0.92 -7.58
N GLU A 32 16.46 1.76 -7.70
CA GLU A 32 15.27 1.51 -8.52
C GLU A 32 14.66 0.12 -8.31
N GLU A 33 14.50 -0.30 -7.05
CA GLU A 33 13.94 -1.61 -6.71
C GLU A 33 12.51 -1.79 -7.27
N PRO A 34 12.10 -3.01 -7.66
CA PRO A 34 10.71 -3.30 -8.02
C PRO A 34 9.72 -2.85 -6.94
N HIS A 35 8.68 -2.11 -7.31
CA HIS A 35 7.71 -1.56 -6.33
C HIS A 35 6.95 -2.66 -5.59
N VAL A 36 6.80 -3.85 -6.19
CA VAL A 36 6.21 -5.02 -5.52
C VAL A 36 6.90 -5.37 -4.19
N ASN A 37 8.21 -5.12 -4.06
CA ASN A 37 8.94 -5.35 -2.82
C ASN A 37 8.39 -4.50 -1.66
N ARG A 38 7.90 -3.29 -1.96
CA ARG A 38 7.32 -2.39 -0.95
C ARG A 38 6.02 -2.96 -0.39
N VAL A 39 5.09 -3.38 -1.24
CA VAL A 39 3.79 -3.90 -0.77
C VAL A 39 3.96 -5.21 -0.01
N LEU A 40 4.94 -6.04 -0.40
CA LEU A 40 5.34 -7.24 0.34
C LEU A 40 5.89 -6.89 1.73
N GLU A 41 6.82 -5.92 1.84
CA GLU A 41 7.36 -5.48 3.13
C GLU A 41 6.26 -4.93 4.06
N VAL A 42 5.31 -4.15 3.53
CA VAL A 42 4.18 -3.63 4.31
C VAL A 42 3.32 -4.77 4.84
N ALA A 43 2.98 -5.76 4.00
CA ALA A 43 2.20 -6.92 4.42
C ALA A 43 2.95 -7.80 5.43
N GLU A 44 4.26 -8.00 5.25
CA GLU A 44 5.15 -8.72 6.19
C GLU A 44 5.13 -8.05 7.57
N ILE A 45 5.29 -6.72 7.64
CA ILE A 45 5.24 -5.98 8.91
C ILE A 45 3.90 -6.21 9.61
N LEU A 46 2.78 -6.14 8.88
CA LEU A 46 1.45 -6.37 9.47
C LEU A 46 1.29 -7.80 9.99
N ALA A 47 1.70 -8.80 9.20
CA ALA A 47 1.62 -10.20 9.58
C ALA A 47 2.48 -10.49 10.83
N ALA A 48 3.70 -9.96 10.88
CA ALA A 48 4.62 -10.11 12.02
C ALA A 48 4.07 -9.50 13.33
N HIS A 49 3.15 -8.54 13.24
CA HIS A 49 2.51 -7.88 14.39
C HIS A 49 1.06 -8.33 14.63
N GLY A 50 0.64 -9.46 14.04
CA GLY A 50 -0.65 -10.08 14.32
C GLY A 50 -1.85 -9.30 13.79
N ALA A 51 -1.68 -8.52 12.71
CA ALA A 51 -2.80 -7.86 12.06
C ALA A 51 -3.83 -8.89 11.54
N PRO A 52 -5.13 -8.57 11.51
CA PRO A 52 -6.16 -9.50 11.04
C PRO A 52 -5.99 -9.85 9.55
N PRO A 53 -6.48 -11.01 9.10
CA PRO A 53 -6.40 -11.47 7.71
C PRO A 53 -6.69 -10.41 6.65
N GLU A 54 -7.79 -9.68 6.79
CA GLU A 54 -8.23 -8.68 5.83
C GLU A 54 -7.28 -7.48 5.77
N ALA A 55 -6.63 -7.12 6.88
CA ALA A 55 -5.63 -6.05 6.91
C ALA A 55 -4.33 -6.47 6.22
N GLN A 56 -3.92 -7.74 6.36
CA GLN A 56 -2.76 -8.29 5.66
C GLN A 56 -3.00 -8.31 4.14
N ILE A 57 -4.18 -8.72 3.70
CA ILE A 57 -4.56 -8.70 2.29
C ILE A 57 -4.64 -7.26 1.77
N ALA A 58 -5.28 -6.35 2.52
CA ALA A 58 -5.34 -4.94 2.14
C ALA A 58 -3.96 -4.28 2.08
N ALA A 59 -2.99 -4.70 2.90
CA ALA A 59 -1.61 -4.23 2.82
C ALA A 59 -0.92 -4.59 1.50
N LEU A 60 -1.15 -5.80 0.96
CA LEU A 60 -0.63 -6.18 -0.36
C LEU A 60 -1.22 -5.30 -1.47
N LEU A 61 -2.44 -4.80 -1.28
CA LEU A 61 -3.21 -4.08 -2.29
C LEU A 61 -3.19 -2.56 -2.11
N HIS A 62 -2.60 -2.02 -1.04
CA HIS A 62 -2.83 -0.64 -0.60
C HIS A 62 -2.46 0.45 -1.63
N ASP A 63 -1.41 0.20 -2.43
CA ASP A 63 -0.95 1.11 -3.48
C ASP A 63 -1.58 0.80 -4.86
N THR A 64 -2.34 -0.29 -5.01
CA THR A 64 -2.82 -0.74 -6.34
C THR A 64 -3.81 0.23 -6.98
N VAL A 65 -4.76 0.76 -6.21
CA VAL A 65 -5.72 1.79 -6.69
C VAL A 65 -5.00 3.12 -6.91
N GLU A 66 -4.10 3.48 -6.00
CA GLU A 66 -3.42 4.76 -6.01
C GLU A 66 -2.43 4.90 -7.20
N ASP A 67 -1.65 3.85 -7.49
CA ASP A 67 -0.52 3.93 -8.42
C ASP A 67 -0.82 3.35 -9.82
N SER A 68 -1.98 2.73 -10.06
CA SER A 68 -2.35 2.20 -11.39
C SER A 68 -3.13 3.19 -12.26
N GLY A 69 -3.28 4.46 -11.85
CA GLY A 69 -4.07 5.45 -12.58
C GLY A 69 -3.61 5.71 -14.01
N ASP A 70 -2.32 5.57 -14.28
CA ASP A 70 -1.71 5.74 -15.61
C ASP A 70 -1.56 4.40 -16.38
N ASP A 71 -1.93 3.27 -15.76
CA ASP A 71 -1.86 1.97 -16.40
C ASP A 71 -2.97 1.81 -17.45
N PRO A 72 -2.78 0.96 -18.48
CA PRO A 72 -3.83 0.67 -19.46
C PRO A 72 -5.13 0.12 -18.86
N GLN A 73 -5.06 -0.46 -17.66
CA GLN A 73 -6.18 -1.03 -16.92
C GLN A 73 -6.06 -0.64 -15.44
N PRO A 74 -6.49 0.58 -15.04
CA PRO A 74 -6.45 1.03 -13.67
C PRO A 74 -7.29 0.14 -12.75
N VAL A 75 -6.83 0.00 -11.51
CA VAL A 75 -7.53 -0.79 -10.49
C VAL A 75 -8.61 0.07 -9.83
N ALA A 76 -9.85 -0.39 -9.93
CA ALA A 76 -11.00 0.20 -9.23
C ALA A 76 -11.32 -0.55 -7.93
N LEU A 77 -11.89 0.17 -6.95
CA LEU A 77 -12.31 -0.43 -5.67
C LEU A 77 -13.36 -1.54 -5.86
N ASP A 78 -14.29 -1.39 -6.80
CA ASP A 78 -15.31 -2.42 -7.12
C ASP A 78 -14.68 -3.75 -7.56
N ARG A 79 -13.56 -3.69 -8.27
CA ARG A 79 -12.79 -4.87 -8.65
C ARG A 79 -12.19 -5.55 -7.42
N LEU A 80 -11.64 -4.77 -6.49
CA LEU A 80 -11.11 -5.30 -5.24
C LEU A 80 -12.22 -5.89 -4.36
N ALA A 81 -13.41 -5.29 -4.34
CA ALA A 81 -14.56 -5.81 -3.61
C ALA A 81 -15.02 -7.16 -4.18
N ALA A 82 -15.08 -7.29 -5.52
CA ALA A 82 -15.43 -8.54 -6.17
C ALA A 82 -14.37 -9.65 -5.99
N GLU A 83 -13.09 -9.32 -6.07
CA GLU A 83 -11.99 -10.30 -6.00
C GLU A 83 -11.60 -10.66 -4.56
N PHE A 84 -11.64 -9.71 -3.62
CA PHE A 84 -11.10 -9.87 -2.26
C PHE A 84 -12.10 -9.57 -1.14
N GLY A 85 -13.30 -9.09 -1.47
CA GLY A 85 -14.38 -8.80 -0.54
C GLY A 85 -14.45 -7.33 -0.11
N GLU A 86 -15.66 -6.90 0.27
CA GLU A 86 -16.00 -5.52 0.65
C GLU A 86 -15.09 -4.98 1.77
N ARG A 87 -14.75 -5.83 2.75
CA ARG A 87 -13.93 -5.40 3.89
C ARG A 87 -12.52 -5.01 3.47
N VAL A 88 -11.90 -5.77 2.55
CA VAL A 88 -10.57 -5.47 2.01
C VAL A 88 -10.64 -4.19 1.19
N ALA A 89 -11.62 -4.07 0.29
CA ALA A 89 -11.80 -2.88 -0.54
C ALA A 89 -12.00 -1.61 0.29
N ALA A 90 -12.79 -1.68 1.37
CA ALA A 90 -12.99 -0.56 2.29
C ALA A 90 -11.69 -0.13 2.97
N ILE A 91 -10.86 -1.09 3.44
CA ILE A 91 -9.56 -0.76 4.05
C ILE A 91 -8.63 -0.12 3.01
N VAL A 92 -8.59 -0.66 1.79
CA VAL A 92 -7.78 -0.08 0.69
C VAL A 92 -8.24 1.35 0.36
N ALA A 93 -9.55 1.61 0.36
CA ALA A 93 -10.10 2.95 0.14
C ALA A 93 -9.66 3.95 1.24
N GLU A 94 -9.59 3.53 2.51
CA GLU A 94 -9.13 4.40 3.61
C GLU A 94 -7.65 4.80 3.51
N VAL A 95 -6.85 3.98 2.82
CA VAL A 95 -5.40 4.16 2.72
C VAL A 95 -4.93 4.67 1.35
N ALA A 96 -5.78 4.67 0.33
CA ALA A 96 -5.47 5.29 -0.95
C ALA A 96 -5.55 6.83 -0.85
N ASP A 97 -4.57 7.54 -1.39
CA ASP A 97 -4.68 8.98 -1.55
C ASP A 97 -5.34 9.36 -2.90
N ASP A 98 -6.06 10.48 -2.91
CA ASP A 98 -6.60 11.07 -4.14
C ASP A 98 -5.49 11.77 -4.94
N LYS A 99 -5.03 11.13 -6.02
CA LYS A 99 -3.98 11.64 -6.94
C LYS A 99 -4.41 12.87 -7.75
N SER A 100 -5.70 13.23 -7.79
CA SER A 100 -6.13 14.48 -8.44
C SER A 100 -5.69 15.73 -7.66
N LEU A 101 -5.36 15.57 -6.38
CA LEU A 101 -4.91 16.65 -5.51
C LEU A 101 -3.39 16.87 -5.56
N PRO A 102 -2.93 18.12 -5.35
CA PRO A 102 -1.50 18.41 -5.20
C PRO A 102 -0.86 17.59 -4.07
N LYS A 103 0.40 17.18 -4.27
CA LYS A 103 1.15 16.36 -3.31
C LYS A 103 1.16 16.91 -1.87
N GLU A 104 1.34 18.23 -1.72
CA GLU A 104 1.32 18.90 -0.42
C GLU A 104 -0.05 18.78 0.26
N THR A 105 -1.14 18.95 -0.51
CA THR A 105 -2.51 18.75 -0.03
C THR A 105 -2.73 17.30 0.42
N ARG A 106 -2.27 16.30 -0.36
CA ARG A 106 -2.36 14.88 0.03
C ARG A 106 -1.66 14.61 1.36
N LYS A 107 -0.44 15.13 1.53
CA LYS A 107 0.32 15.00 2.80
C LYS A 107 -0.43 15.62 3.98
N ALA A 108 -0.99 16.82 3.82
CA ALA A 108 -1.76 17.47 4.88
C ALA A 108 -3.02 16.66 5.25
N LEU A 109 -3.71 16.10 4.25
CA LEU A 109 -4.86 15.23 4.46
C LEU A 109 -4.47 13.93 5.19
N GLN A 110 -3.32 13.33 4.87
CA GLN A 110 -2.83 12.14 5.59
C GLN A 110 -2.74 12.39 7.10
N ILE A 111 -2.22 13.55 7.50
CA ILE A 111 -2.12 13.96 8.91
C ILE A 111 -3.51 14.23 9.50
N ARG A 112 -4.34 15.04 8.82
CA ARG A 112 -5.68 15.42 9.31
C ARG A 112 -6.58 14.20 9.54
N HIS A 113 -6.51 13.21 8.65
CA HIS A 113 -7.34 12.02 8.71
C HIS A 113 -6.76 10.90 9.56
N ALA A 114 -5.50 11.01 10.03
CA ALA A 114 -4.80 9.95 10.75
C ALA A 114 -5.59 9.40 11.95
N ASN A 115 -6.20 10.28 12.76
CA ASN A 115 -6.94 9.86 13.95
C ASN A 115 -8.26 9.14 13.62
N GLY A 116 -8.91 9.54 12.52
CA GLY A 116 -10.24 9.04 12.14
C GLY A 116 -10.25 7.72 11.37
N ARG A 117 -9.08 7.22 10.96
CA ARG A 117 -8.94 5.93 10.27
C ARG A 117 -9.23 4.73 11.18
N SER A 118 -9.68 3.63 10.58
CA SER A 118 -9.78 2.33 11.25
C SER A 118 -8.40 1.84 11.71
N ASP A 119 -8.39 0.90 12.67
CA ASP A 119 -7.14 0.34 13.20
C ASP A 119 -6.32 -0.37 12.11
N ALA A 120 -6.99 -1.09 11.20
CA ALA A 120 -6.35 -1.72 10.05
C ALA A 120 -5.68 -0.67 9.14
N ALA A 121 -6.39 0.41 8.79
CA ALA A 121 -5.84 1.49 7.97
C ALA A 121 -4.67 2.22 8.66
N LYS A 122 -4.73 2.40 9.99
CA LYS A 122 -3.63 2.95 10.80
C LYS A 122 -2.41 2.03 10.76
N GLN A 123 -2.59 0.72 10.95
CA GLN A 123 -1.50 -0.27 10.86
C GLN A 123 -0.82 -0.25 9.49
N ILE A 124 -1.60 -0.24 8.40
CA ILE A 124 -1.06 -0.15 7.04
C ILE A 124 -0.28 1.14 6.84
N LYS A 125 -0.83 2.31 7.23
CA LYS A 125 -0.13 3.59 7.08
C LYS A 125 1.15 3.64 7.92
N LEU A 126 1.19 3.04 9.11
CA LEU A 126 2.41 2.96 9.92
C LEU A 126 3.46 2.07 9.25
N ALA A 127 3.07 0.87 8.79
CA ALA A 127 3.97 -0.05 8.09
C ALA A 127 4.49 0.55 6.77
N ASP A 128 3.65 1.23 6.01
CA ASP A 128 4.03 1.99 4.81
C ASP A 128 5.10 3.05 5.15
N LYS A 129 4.93 3.80 6.24
CA LYS A 129 5.91 4.79 6.67
C LYS A 129 7.23 4.13 7.08
N ILE A 130 7.19 3.00 7.79
CA ILE A 130 8.39 2.22 8.15
C ILE A 130 9.14 1.76 6.89
N SER A 131 8.45 1.14 5.92
CA SER A 131 9.04 0.69 4.66
C SER A 131 9.66 1.86 3.87
N ASN A 132 8.98 3.02 3.84
CA ASN A 132 9.50 4.21 3.16
C ASN A 132 10.74 4.78 3.85
N LEU A 133 10.77 4.84 5.18
CA LEU A 133 11.93 5.34 5.94
C LEU A 133 13.15 4.41 5.78
N ARG A 134 12.95 3.09 5.81
CA ARG A 134 14.01 2.10 5.55
C ARG A 134 14.61 2.30 4.16
N ALA A 135 13.79 2.48 3.14
CA ALA A 135 14.27 2.69 1.78
C ALA A 135 14.98 4.02 1.57
N ILE A 136 14.49 5.11 2.17
CA ILE A 136 15.20 6.41 2.14
C ILE A 136 16.57 6.29 2.79
N THR A 137 16.69 5.50 3.86
CA THR A 137 17.95 5.27 4.57
C THR A 137 18.92 4.44 3.73
N ALA A 138 18.45 3.36 3.11
CA ALA A 138 19.27 2.43 2.34
C ALA A 138 19.64 2.95 0.94
N SER A 139 18.68 3.53 0.23
CA SER A 139 18.81 4.01 -1.15
C SER A 139 17.94 5.26 -1.36
N PRO A 140 18.39 6.43 -0.90
CA PRO A 140 17.63 7.68 -1.02
C PRO A 140 17.34 8.02 -2.50
N PRO A 141 16.25 8.75 -2.79
CA PRO A 141 15.98 9.21 -4.14
C PRO A 141 17.11 10.09 -4.69
N ARG A 142 17.34 9.99 -6.00
CA ARG A 142 18.33 10.82 -6.68
C ARG A 142 17.99 12.31 -6.49
N GLY A 143 19.00 13.11 -6.15
CA GLY A 143 18.84 14.55 -5.91
C GLY A 143 18.28 14.93 -4.54
N TRP A 144 17.96 13.98 -3.66
CA TRP A 144 17.66 14.31 -2.26
C TRP A 144 18.97 14.56 -1.50
N ASP A 145 19.19 15.81 -1.08
CA ASP A 145 20.28 16.17 -0.18
C ASP A 145 20.05 15.62 1.25
N HIS A 146 21.01 15.84 2.15
CA HIS A 146 20.90 15.32 3.51
C HIS A 146 19.78 16.01 4.30
N ALA A 147 19.57 17.32 4.09
CA ALA A 147 18.53 18.08 4.79
C ALA A 147 17.13 17.55 4.48
N ARG A 148 16.84 17.27 3.20
CA ARG A 148 15.56 16.71 2.77
C ARG A 148 15.29 15.30 3.28
N ARG A 149 16.32 14.55 3.68
CA ARG A 149 16.17 13.21 4.27
C ARG A 149 15.82 13.25 5.76
N LEU A 150 16.07 14.39 6.42
CA LEU A 150 15.82 14.59 7.86
C LEU A 150 14.47 15.27 8.15
N GLU A 151 13.83 15.83 7.11
CA GLU A 151 12.48 16.44 7.16
C GLU A 151 11.37 15.38 7.03
#